data_AF-A0A2V9SV43-F1
#
_entry.id   AF-A0A2V9SV43-F1
#
_cell.length_a   1.000
_cell.length_b   1.000
_cell.length_c   1.000
_cell.angle_alpha   90.00
_cell.angle_beta   90.00
_cell.angle_gamma   90.00
#
_symmetry.space_group_name_H-M   'P 1'
#
loop_
_entity.id
_entity.type
_entity.pdbx_description
1 polymer ?
#
loop_
_entity_poly.entity_id
_entity_poly.type
_entity_poly.pdbx_seq_one_letter_code
_entity_poly.pdbx_strand_id
1 'polypeptide(L)'
;MASLVSHPDEVKVVSRRFGQGATNLDRYLELDGYKAVQKALTMQPDEIVDLVKRSGLRGRGGAGFNTGLKWSFVPKQSPKPKYILCNGDESEPGTCKDRLIFEHDPHAVIEGVIIAGLAVGSTTGYIYIRGEYRYLSEITQKAIADAYAHGFLGKNIFGSGRDFDVYWHGGAGAYEVGEESALMESLEGKRGIPRIRPPFPAVVGLWGGPTVINNAETLASVPHIILAGAEWYAGLGTPKNGGTRLFCLSGHVERPGVYELPMGYNLKKMIYEVGGGIPNGRTLKGVVPGGSSTPIMTADEIDVAMDFDTLMKAGSMLGSGGVVVLDETTCIVKFALRTMKFYQHESCGWCIPCREGTDWLKKTLTRFHAGGGLKKDIDNMYYLSENMLGRTFCPLGDAAAMPTMAFIKKFRKEFEDHLEGRPCPFEEQGAVEQLPVLA
;
A
#
# COMPACT_ATOMS: atom_id res chain seq x y z
N MET A 1 -10.37 -7.15 12.95
CA MET A 1 -9.01 -7.73 12.78
C MET A 1 -8.91 -8.27 11.37
N ALA A 2 -7.74 -8.24 10.74
CA ALA A 2 -7.53 -8.89 9.44
C ALA A 2 -7.64 -10.41 9.61
N SER A 3 -8.85 -10.95 9.50
CA SER A 3 -9.09 -12.39 9.53
C SER A 3 -9.03 -12.96 8.12
N LEU A 4 -8.57 -14.21 8.00
CA LEU A 4 -8.81 -15.01 6.81
C LEU A 4 -10.32 -15.15 6.65
N VAL A 5 -10.85 -14.42 5.68
CA VAL A 5 -12.25 -14.48 5.26
C VAL A 5 -12.30 -15.25 3.95
N SER A 6 -13.48 -15.71 3.58
CA SER A 6 -13.68 -16.31 2.28
C SER A 6 -14.98 -15.90 1.64
N HIS A 7 -14.96 -15.74 0.32
CA HIS A 7 -16.15 -15.48 -0.48
C HIS A 7 -16.09 -16.27 -1.79
N PRO A 8 -17.23 -16.75 -2.34
CA PRO A 8 -17.26 -17.50 -3.60
C PRO A 8 -16.62 -16.79 -4.80
N ASP A 9 -16.63 -15.45 -4.80
CA ASP A 9 -16.07 -14.62 -5.87
C ASP A 9 -14.54 -14.44 -5.77
N GLU A 10 -13.90 -14.96 -4.72
CA GLU A 10 -12.45 -14.86 -4.59
C GLU A 10 -11.71 -15.63 -5.68
N VAL A 11 -10.65 -15.01 -6.20
CA VAL A 11 -9.71 -15.64 -7.12
C VAL A 11 -8.37 -15.71 -6.39
N LYS A 12 -8.07 -16.88 -5.82
CA LYS A 12 -6.91 -17.05 -4.95
C LYS A 12 -5.63 -17.30 -5.77
N VAL A 13 -4.76 -16.30 -5.84
CA VAL A 13 -3.42 -16.38 -6.41
C VAL A 13 -2.39 -16.27 -5.29
N VAL A 14 -2.26 -15.08 -4.69
CA VAL A 14 -1.31 -14.81 -3.60
C VAL A 14 -1.76 -15.51 -2.31
N SER A 15 -3.06 -15.49 -2.02
CA SER A 15 -3.64 -16.12 -0.83
C SER A 15 -3.85 -17.63 -0.96
N ARG A 16 -3.48 -18.24 -2.10
CA ARG A 16 -3.72 -19.67 -2.36
C ARG A 16 -3.23 -20.56 -1.23
N ARG A 17 -2.10 -20.21 -0.60
CA ARG A 17 -1.46 -21.01 0.47
C ARG A 17 -1.80 -20.52 1.88
N PHE A 18 -2.61 -19.47 2.03
CA PHE A 18 -2.94 -18.93 3.34
C PHE A 18 -3.71 -19.95 4.17
N GLY A 19 -3.34 -20.08 5.45
CA GLY A 19 -3.90 -21.09 6.36
C GLY A 19 -3.47 -22.54 6.08
N GLN A 20 -2.64 -22.81 5.08
CA GLN A 20 -2.18 -24.18 4.76
C GLN A 20 -0.84 -24.58 5.42
N GLY A 21 -0.31 -23.73 6.30
CA GLY A 21 0.98 -23.95 6.98
C GLY A 21 2.22 -23.59 6.15
N ALA A 22 2.07 -22.81 5.08
CA ALA A 22 3.15 -22.40 4.17
C ALA A 22 4.23 -21.50 4.82
N THR A 23 4.06 -21.11 6.08
CA THR A 23 5.13 -20.53 6.92
C THR A 23 6.23 -21.53 7.27
N ASN A 24 5.94 -22.84 7.21
CA ASN A 24 6.93 -23.90 7.36
C ASN A 24 7.50 -24.26 5.98
N LEU A 25 8.82 -24.34 5.87
CA LEU A 25 9.49 -24.60 4.60
C LEU A 25 9.10 -25.93 3.96
N ASP A 26 9.04 -27.03 4.71
CA ASP A 26 8.67 -28.34 4.17
C ASP A 26 7.28 -28.29 3.54
N ARG A 27 6.34 -27.67 4.25
CA ARG A 27 4.99 -27.46 3.73
C ARG A 27 4.96 -26.51 2.53
N TYR A 28 5.80 -25.49 2.51
CA TYR A 28 5.94 -24.60 1.35
C TYR A 28 6.42 -25.37 0.12
N LEU A 29 7.40 -26.26 0.26
CA LEU A 29 7.94 -27.11 -0.81
C LEU A 29 6.88 -28.10 -1.36
N GLU A 30 6.08 -28.71 -0.48
CA GLU A 30 4.92 -29.54 -0.89
C GLU A 30 3.91 -28.76 -1.74
N LEU A 31 3.78 -27.45 -1.47
CA LEU A 31 2.85 -26.54 -2.15
C LEU A 31 3.51 -25.76 -3.30
N ASP A 32 4.37 -26.45 -4.05
CA ASP A 32 5.09 -25.92 -5.22
C ASP A 32 6.14 -24.82 -4.94
N GLY A 33 6.53 -24.65 -3.67
CA GLY A 33 7.49 -23.63 -3.25
C GLY A 33 8.84 -23.74 -3.97
N TYR A 34 9.43 -22.59 -4.32
CA TYR A 34 10.72 -22.44 -5.01
C TYR A 34 10.80 -23.04 -6.43
N LYS A 35 9.74 -23.70 -6.94
CA LYS A 35 9.69 -24.15 -8.34
C LYS A 35 9.76 -22.98 -9.32
N ALA A 36 9.26 -21.80 -8.95
CA ALA A 36 9.31 -20.63 -9.81
C ALA A 36 10.73 -20.07 -9.89
N VAL A 37 11.49 -20.09 -8.79
CA VAL A 37 12.93 -19.75 -8.81
C VAL A 37 13.71 -20.74 -9.68
N GLN A 38 13.48 -22.05 -9.54
CA GLN A 38 14.15 -23.06 -10.38
C GLN A 38 13.88 -22.82 -11.87
N LYS A 39 12.63 -22.50 -12.24
CA LYS A 39 12.28 -22.11 -13.61
C LYS A 39 12.94 -20.79 -14.04
N ALA A 40 12.95 -19.78 -13.18
CA ALA A 40 13.58 -18.50 -13.48
C ALA A 40 15.10 -18.60 -13.66
N LEU A 41 15.76 -19.53 -12.97
CA LEU A 41 17.19 -19.78 -13.13
C LEU A 41 17.57 -20.29 -14.54
N THR A 42 16.64 -20.96 -15.23
CA THR A 42 16.86 -21.42 -16.62
C THR A 42 16.54 -20.34 -17.67
N MET A 43 16.00 -19.19 -17.25
CA MET A 43 15.61 -18.09 -18.14
C MET A 43 16.72 -17.04 -18.22
N GLN A 44 16.74 -16.30 -19.33
CA GLN A 44 17.52 -15.08 -19.45
C GLN A 44 16.85 -13.94 -18.66
N PRO A 45 17.63 -13.00 -18.09
CA PRO A 45 17.08 -11.88 -17.33
C PRO A 45 16.01 -11.07 -18.10
N ASP A 46 16.26 -10.79 -19.38
CA ASP A 46 15.32 -10.05 -20.24
C ASP A 46 14.00 -10.82 -20.46
N GLU A 47 14.03 -12.17 -20.51
CA GLU A 47 12.82 -12.98 -20.62
C GLU A 47 11.94 -12.89 -19.37
N ILE A 48 12.56 -12.83 -18.18
CA ILE A 48 11.84 -12.64 -16.92
C ILE A 48 11.18 -11.25 -16.89
N VAL A 49 11.92 -10.21 -17.27
CA VAL A 49 11.40 -8.83 -17.35
C VAL A 49 10.22 -8.75 -18.32
N ASP A 50 10.34 -9.32 -19.52
CA ASP A 50 9.29 -9.29 -20.53
C ASP A 50 8.07 -10.11 -20.14
N LEU A 51 8.25 -11.26 -19.48
CA LEU A 51 7.16 -12.06 -18.94
C LEU A 51 6.36 -11.26 -17.89
N VAL A 52 7.04 -10.65 -16.92
CA VAL A 52 6.37 -9.83 -15.90
C VAL A 52 5.74 -8.57 -16.51
N LYS A 53 6.36 -7.96 -17.52
CA LYS A 53 5.80 -6.81 -18.23
C LYS A 53 4.51 -7.18 -18.97
N ARG A 54 4.50 -8.30 -19.71
CA ARG A 54 3.32 -8.81 -20.44
C ARG A 54 2.20 -9.27 -19.51
N SER A 55 2.52 -9.71 -18.30
CA SER A 55 1.50 -10.09 -17.30
C SER A 55 0.59 -8.93 -16.89
N GLY A 56 0.98 -7.68 -17.17
CA GLY A 56 0.24 -6.51 -16.75
C GLY A 56 0.29 -6.26 -15.24
N LEU A 57 1.22 -6.89 -14.51
CA LEU A 57 1.41 -6.65 -13.07
C LEU A 57 1.78 -5.20 -12.79
N ARG A 58 0.84 -4.45 -12.22
CA ARG A 58 1.06 -3.09 -11.69
C ARG A 58 1.41 -3.14 -10.20
N GLY A 59 2.35 -2.30 -9.78
CA GLY A 59 2.85 -2.25 -8.41
C GLY A 59 1.75 -2.11 -7.38
N ARG A 60 1.79 -2.98 -6.38
CA ARG A 60 0.75 -3.19 -5.37
C ARG A 60 0.88 -2.30 -4.12
N GLY A 61 1.88 -1.41 -4.08
CA GLY A 61 2.14 -0.50 -2.96
C GLY A 61 1.47 0.89 -3.04
N GLY A 62 0.65 1.18 -4.06
CA GLY A 62 -0.04 2.47 -4.19
C GLY A 62 0.16 3.16 -5.53
N ALA A 63 1.41 3.27 -6.00
CA ALA A 63 1.73 4.00 -7.23
C ALA A 63 1.22 3.35 -8.53
N GLY A 64 0.94 2.03 -8.52
CA GLY A 64 0.39 1.33 -9.68
C GLY A 64 1.28 1.36 -10.93
N PHE A 65 2.61 1.46 -10.81
CA PHE A 65 3.49 1.45 -11.99
C PHE A 65 3.67 0.02 -12.53
N ASN A 66 3.80 -0.18 -13.85
CA ASN A 66 4.02 -1.53 -14.42
C ASN A 66 5.37 -2.10 -13.91
N THR A 67 5.32 -3.26 -13.25
CA THR A 67 6.46 -3.84 -12.54
C THR A 67 7.57 -4.26 -13.48
N GLY A 68 7.25 -4.93 -14.59
CA GLY A 68 8.25 -5.32 -15.59
C GLY A 68 8.89 -4.11 -16.25
N LEU A 69 8.11 -3.05 -16.53
CA LEU A 69 8.67 -1.78 -17.00
C LEU A 69 9.60 -1.14 -15.96
N LYS A 70 9.24 -1.18 -14.66
CA LYS A 70 10.10 -0.68 -13.56
C LYS A 70 11.45 -1.40 -13.56
N TRP A 71 11.45 -2.71 -13.74
CA TRP A 71 12.67 -3.53 -13.78
C TRP A 71 13.54 -3.21 -14.99
N SER A 72 12.92 -2.90 -16.14
CA SER A 72 13.66 -2.54 -17.37
C SER A 72 14.46 -1.23 -17.28
N PHE A 73 14.21 -0.39 -16.27
CA PHE A 73 14.98 0.84 -16.04
C PHE A 73 16.31 0.61 -15.35
N VAL A 74 16.55 -0.59 -14.80
CA VAL A 74 17.83 -0.91 -14.17
C VAL A 74 18.90 -1.07 -15.24
N PRO A 75 20.05 -0.37 -15.14
CA PRO A 75 21.15 -0.52 -16.07
C PRO A 75 21.60 -1.97 -16.19
N LYS A 76 21.80 -2.47 -17.42
CA LYS A 76 22.33 -3.83 -17.65
C LYS A 76 23.71 -4.01 -17.01
N GLN A 77 24.56 -3.00 -17.17
CA GLN A 77 25.88 -2.93 -16.55
C GLN A 77 25.91 -1.80 -15.53
N SER A 78 26.54 -2.05 -14.39
CA SER A 78 26.71 -1.08 -13.31
C SER A 78 28.07 -1.29 -12.66
N PRO A 79 28.85 -0.22 -12.38
CA PRO A 79 30.07 -0.32 -11.61
C PRO A 79 29.81 -0.61 -10.12
N LYS A 80 28.56 -0.45 -9.67
CA LYS A 80 28.12 -0.73 -8.30
C LYS A 80 27.20 -1.95 -8.25
N PRO A 81 27.13 -2.65 -7.10
CA PRO A 81 26.15 -3.70 -6.91
C PRO A 81 24.72 -3.19 -7.12
N LYS A 82 23.86 -4.07 -7.62
CA LYS A 82 22.42 -3.83 -7.76
C LYS A 82 21.71 -4.43 -6.55
N TYR A 83 20.55 -3.89 -6.19
CA TYR A 83 19.80 -4.33 -5.02
C TYR A 83 18.31 -4.48 -5.33
N ILE A 84 17.70 -5.48 -4.70
CA ILE A 84 16.25 -5.59 -4.59
C ILE A 84 15.85 -5.18 -3.17
N LEU A 85 14.82 -4.34 -3.05
CA LEU A 85 14.28 -3.93 -1.76
C LEU A 85 12.77 -4.24 -1.73
N CYS A 86 12.39 -5.21 -0.93
CA CYS A 86 11.00 -5.49 -0.62
C CYS A 86 10.51 -4.49 0.42
N ASN A 87 9.51 -3.71 0.05
CA ASN A 87 8.76 -2.82 0.93
C ASN A 87 7.62 -3.58 1.61
N GLY A 88 7.87 -4.04 2.83
CA GLY A 88 6.89 -4.56 3.78
C GLY A 88 6.53 -3.55 4.89
N ASP A 89 6.79 -2.25 4.68
CA ASP A 89 6.32 -1.18 5.56
C ASP A 89 4.88 -0.80 5.23
N GLU A 90 3.95 -1.63 5.70
CA GLU A 90 2.52 -1.43 5.52
C GLU A 90 1.96 -0.52 6.62
N SER A 91 2.04 0.79 6.39
CA SER A 91 1.67 1.80 7.38
C SER A 91 0.43 2.63 7.00
N GLU A 92 -0.12 2.45 5.79
CA GLU A 92 -1.30 3.19 5.34
C GLU A 92 -2.57 2.76 6.10
N PRO A 93 -3.35 3.71 6.67
CA PRO A 93 -4.62 3.41 7.32
C PRO A 93 -5.61 2.73 6.37
N GLY A 94 -6.21 1.64 6.87
CA GLY A 94 -7.12 0.78 6.11
C GLY A 94 -6.45 -0.41 5.43
N THR A 95 -5.11 -0.51 5.48
CA THR A 95 -4.35 -1.52 4.73
C THR A 95 -3.71 -2.54 5.67
N CYS A 96 -3.95 -3.83 5.42
CA CYS A 96 -3.47 -4.95 6.25
C CYS A 96 -3.24 -6.26 5.45
N LYS A 97 -2.96 -6.13 4.16
CA LYS A 97 -2.75 -7.22 3.19
C LYS A 97 -1.34 -7.81 3.29
N ASP A 98 -0.32 -6.98 3.43
CA ASP A 98 1.07 -7.42 3.46
C ASP A 98 1.36 -8.18 4.75
N ARG A 99 0.72 -7.77 5.85
CA ARG A 99 0.67 -8.52 7.10
C ARG A 99 0.34 -10.00 6.87
N LEU A 100 -0.74 -10.29 6.13
CA LEU A 100 -1.19 -11.67 5.91
C LEU A 100 -0.21 -12.47 5.05
N ILE A 101 0.46 -11.82 4.10
CA ILE A 101 1.51 -12.47 3.31
C ILE A 101 2.65 -12.92 4.22
N PHE A 102 3.19 -12.01 5.06
CA PHE A 102 4.26 -12.39 5.99
C PHE A 102 3.80 -13.39 7.06
N GLU A 103 2.53 -13.34 7.46
CA GLU A 103 1.94 -14.22 8.48
C GLU A 103 1.74 -15.65 7.96
N HIS A 104 1.44 -15.83 6.66
CA HIS A 104 1.04 -17.12 6.13
C HIS A 104 1.94 -17.70 5.04
N ASP A 105 2.60 -16.85 4.25
CA ASP A 105 3.43 -17.24 3.12
C ASP A 105 4.64 -16.30 2.94
N PRO A 106 5.55 -16.21 3.93
CA PRO A 106 6.75 -15.37 3.85
C PRO A 106 7.72 -15.87 2.76
N HIS A 107 7.73 -17.17 2.45
CA HIS A 107 8.59 -17.74 1.41
C HIS A 107 8.22 -17.26 0.00
N ALA A 108 6.95 -16.97 -0.29
CA ALA A 108 6.57 -16.36 -1.57
C ALA A 108 7.22 -14.98 -1.80
N VAL A 109 7.39 -14.19 -0.74
CA VAL A 109 8.11 -12.90 -0.82
C VAL A 109 9.59 -13.15 -1.10
N ILE A 110 10.23 -14.07 -0.39
CA ILE A 110 11.64 -14.45 -0.61
C ILE A 110 11.83 -14.92 -2.06
N GLU A 111 10.95 -15.80 -2.56
CA GLU A 111 10.98 -16.30 -3.93
C GLU A 111 10.85 -15.15 -4.94
N GLY A 112 9.91 -14.22 -4.71
CA GLY A 112 9.76 -13.01 -5.52
C GLY A 112 11.00 -12.11 -5.53
N VAL A 113 11.67 -11.94 -4.37
CA VAL A 113 12.92 -11.17 -4.26
C VAL A 113 14.04 -11.81 -5.08
N ILE A 114 14.20 -13.13 -5.00
CA ILE A 114 15.19 -13.87 -5.80
C ILE A 114 14.90 -13.67 -7.29
N ILE A 115 13.66 -13.89 -7.74
CA ILE A 115 13.29 -13.78 -9.16
C ILE A 115 13.50 -12.35 -9.68
N ALA A 116 13.08 -11.33 -8.92
CA ALA A 116 13.33 -9.94 -9.27
C ALA A 116 14.84 -9.66 -9.38
N GLY A 117 15.63 -10.25 -8.49
CA GLY A 117 17.09 -10.18 -8.51
C GLY A 117 17.70 -10.79 -9.77
N LEU A 118 17.26 -12.00 -10.14
CA LEU A 118 17.66 -12.67 -11.39
C LEU A 118 17.30 -11.83 -12.62
N ALA A 119 16.13 -11.17 -12.61
CA ALA A 119 15.65 -10.33 -13.72
C ALA A 119 16.53 -9.09 -13.95
N VAL A 120 17.08 -8.50 -12.90
CA VAL A 120 17.87 -7.25 -13.01
C VAL A 120 19.38 -7.47 -12.85
N GLY A 121 19.82 -8.69 -12.56
CA GLY A 121 21.21 -9.03 -12.28
C GLY A 121 21.69 -8.54 -10.91
N SER A 122 20.80 -8.54 -9.91
CA SER A 122 21.17 -8.35 -8.51
C SER A 122 21.58 -9.70 -7.89
N THR A 123 22.52 -9.67 -6.94
CA THR A 123 22.89 -10.81 -6.09
C THR A 123 22.45 -10.60 -4.64
N THR A 124 21.72 -9.51 -4.36
CA THR A 124 21.34 -9.14 -2.99
C THR A 124 19.93 -8.54 -2.93
N GLY A 125 19.15 -9.04 -1.98
CA GLY A 125 17.82 -8.55 -1.62
C GLY A 125 17.74 -8.11 -0.17
N TYR A 126 16.89 -7.13 0.11
CA TYR A 126 16.53 -6.70 1.45
C TYR A 126 15.01 -6.78 1.62
N ILE A 127 14.55 -7.29 2.75
CA ILE A 127 13.14 -7.29 3.15
C ILE A 127 13.00 -6.33 4.34
N TYR A 128 12.39 -5.19 4.08
CA TYR A 128 12.11 -4.18 5.10
C TYR A 128 10.71 -4.40 5.66
N ILE A 129 10.59 -4.63 6.97
CA ILE A 129 9.31 -4.85 7.66
C ILE A 129 9.09 -3.74 8.69
N ARG A 130 7.87 -3.20 8.78
CA ARG A 130 7.54 -2.16 9.78
C ARG A 130 7.83 -2.60 11.21
N GLY A 131 8.20 -1.65 12.06
CA GLY A 131 8.64 -1.91 13.44
C GLY A 131 7.58 -2.52 14.36
N GLU A 132 6.30 -2.28 14.07
CA GLU A 132 5.17 -2.82 14.86
C GLU A 132 4.96 -4.32 14.62
N TYR A 133 5.40 -4.84 13.47
CA TYR A 133 5.23 -6.24 13.07
C TYR A 133 6.33 -7.13 13.67
N ARG A 134 6.52 -7.07 15.00
CA ARG A 134 7.57 -7.82 15.71
C ARG A 134 7.46 -9.33 15.48
N TYR A 135 6.27 -9.90 15.67
CA TYR A 135 6.05 -11.33 15.47
C TYR A 135 6.24 -11.77 14.01
N LEU A 136 5.86 -10.93 13.03
CA LEU A 136 6.11 -11.22 11.62
C LEU A 136 7.59 -11.11 11.25
N SER A 137 8.33 -10.25 11.95
CA SER A 137 9.78 -10.16 11.80
C SER A 137 10.47 -11.45 12.24
N GLU A 138 9.99 -12.08 13.31
CA GLU A 138 10.47 -13.40 13.75
C GLU A 138 10.14 -14.49 12.72
N ILE A 139 8.91 -14.51 12.21
CA ILE A 139 8.48 -15.45 11.15
C ILE A 139 9.35 -15.29 9.89
N THR A 140 9.58 -14.05 9.46
CA THR A 140 10.36 -13.77 8.24
C THR A 140 11.84 -14.12 8.43
N GLN A 141 12.44 -13.79 9.57
CA GLN A 141 13.82 -14.18 9.88
C GLN A 141 13.99 -15.69 9.90
N LYS A 142 13.03 -16.42 10.47
CA LYS A 142 13.02 -17.88 10.44
C LYS A 142 12.93 -18.40 9.00
N ALA A 143 12.01 -17.88 8.18
CA ALA A 143 11.87 -18.30 6.78
C ALA A 143 13.16 -18.03 5.97
N ILE A 144 13.85 -16.91 6.22
CA ILE A 144 15.15 -16.62 5.62
C ILE A 144 16.20 -17.64 6.08
N ALA A 145 16.29 -17.92 7.39
CA ALA A 145 17.23 -18.89 7.94
C ALA A 145 16.99 -20.30 7.38
N ASP A 146 15.73 -20.73 7.28
CA ASP A 146 15.34 -22.02 6.70
C ASP A 146 15.78 -22.10 5.23
N ALA A 147 15.60 -21.03 4.45
CA ALA A 147 16.04 -20.96 3.06
C ALA A 147 17.58 -21.00 2.89
N TYR A 148 18.34 -20.38 3.80
CA TYR A 148 19.80 -20.52 3.85
C TYR A 148 20.22 -21.96 4.18
N ALA A 149 19.58 -22.60 5.17
CA ALA A 149 19.92 -23.96 5.59
C ALA A 149 19.72 -25.00 4.48
N HIS A 150 18.82 -24.74 3.53
CA HIS A 150 18.52 -25.63 2.40
C HIS A 150 19.26 -25.24 1.10
N GLY A 151 20.11 -24.22 1.13
CA GLY A 151 20.85 -23.76 -0.06
C GLY A 151 19.97 -23.07 -1.11
N PHE A 152 18.83 -22.52 -0.71
CA PHE A 152 17.97 -21.67 -1.55
C PHE A 152 18.41 -20.20 -1.55
N LEU A 153 19.18 -19.81 -0.54
CA LEU A 153 19.87 -18.53 -0.41
C LEU A 153 21.36 -18.75 -0.12
N GLY A 154 22.18 -17.74 -0.42
CA GLY A 154 23.62 -17.75 -0.21
C GLY A 154 24.38 -18.14 -1.48
N LYS A 155 25.38 -19.00 -1.32
CA LYS A 155 26.27 -19.42 -2.41
C LYS A 155 25.65 -20.52 -3.25
N ASN A 156 25.82 -20.44 -4.57
CA ASN A 156 25.42 -21.49 -5.50
C ASN A 156 23.96 -21.98 -5.29
N ILE A 157 23.01 -21.04 -5.28
CA ILE A 157 21.59 -21.33 -4.98
C ILE A 157 21.08 -22.42 -5.93
N PHE A 158 20.39 -23.43 -5.38
CA PHE A 158 19.89 -24.58 -6.15
C PHE A 158 20.94 -25.31 -7.02
N GLY A 159 22.24 -25.17 -6.73
CA GLY A 159 23.31 -25.73 -7.57
C GLY A 159 23.49 -25.04 -8.93
N SER A 160 22.97 -23.81 -9.09
CA SER A 160 22.90 -23.10 -10.38
C SER A 160 24.19 -22.37 -10.81
N GLY A 161 25.19 -22.30 -9.94
CA GLY A 161 26.39 -21.47 -10.10
C GLY A 161 26.17 -19.98 -9.81
N ARG A 162 24.99 -19.59 -9.30
CA ARG A 162 24.65 -18.21 -8.96
C ARG A 162 24.55 -18.03 -7.45
N ASP A 163 24.98 -16.87 -6.97
CA ASP A 163 24.87 -16.47 -5.57
C ASP A 163 23.71 -15.48 -5.40
N PHE A 164 22.95 -15.60 -4.31
CA PHE A 164 21.92 -14.62 -3.96
C PHE A 164 21.66 -14.57 -2.46
N ASP A 165 21.90 -13.41 -1.85
CA ASP A 165 21.67 -13.18 -0.42
C ASP A 165 20.40 -12.37 -0.16
N VAL A 166 19.69 -12.70 0.91
CA VAL A 166 18.53 -11.93 1.40
C VAL A 166 18.72 -11.56 2.86
N TYR A 167 18.60 -10.27 3.15
CA TYR A 167 18.70 -9.73 4.49
C TYR A 167 17.36 -9.17 4.95
N TRP A 168 17.05 -9.33 6.22
CA TRP A 168 15.90 -8.66 6.85
C TRP A 168 16.34 -7.37 7.53
N HIS A 169 15.46 -6.36 7.53
CA HIS A 169 15.62 -5.13 8.30
C HIS A 169 14.28 -4.69 8.91
N GLY A 170 14.29 -4.35 10.19
CA GLY A 170 13.12 -3.83 10.91
C GLY A 170 13.07 -2.30 10.91
N GLY A 171 11.90 -1.73 10.65
CA GLY A 171 11.63 -0.32 10.85
C GLY A 171 11.34 0.05 12.30
N ALA A 172 10.93 1.30 12.53
CA ALA A 172 10.70 1.85 13.86
C ALA A 172 9.40 2.68 13.99
N GLY A 173 8.42 2.39 13.13
CA GLY A 173 7.08 3.02 13.21
C GLY A 173 7.00 4.40 12.58
N ALA A 174 7.15 4.48 11.27
CA ALA A 174 7.02 5.73 10.52
C ALA A 174 6.45 5.46 9.12
N TYR A 175 5.25 5.95 8.83
CA TYR A 175 4.57 5.74 7.54
C TYR A 175 5.34 6.33 6.37
N GLU A 176 6.02 7.46 6.56
CA GLU A 176 6.84 8.07 5.51
C GLU A 176 7.93 7.12 5.00
N VAL A 177 8.45 6.23 5.86
CA VAL A 177 9.49 5.27 5.46
C VAL A 177 8.97 4.25 4.45
N GLY A 178 7.65 4.05 4.34
CA GLY A 178 7.04 3.28 3.26
C GLY A 178 7.19 3.91 1.87
N GLU A 179 7.60 5.18 1.76
CA GLU A 179 7.95 5.82 0.48
C GLU A 179 9.25 5.25 -0.08
N GLU A 180 9.33 5.00 -1.40
CA GLU A 180 10.41 4.20 -2.01
C GLU A 180 11.82 4.71 -1.73
N SER A 181 12.01 6.02 -1.64
CA SER A 181 13.31 6.65 -1.40
C SER A 181 13.61 6.88 0.08
N ALA A 182 12.59 7.17 0.88
CA ALA A 182 12.72 7.22 2.33
C ALA A 182 13.05 5.84 2.94
N LEU A 183 12.49 4.77 2.36
CA LEU A 183 12.80 3.38 2.72
C LEU A 183 14.30 3.08 2.57
N MET A 184 14.89 3.56 1.47
CA MET A 184 16.33 3.40 1.22
C MET A 184 17.16 4.17 2.24
N GLU A 185 16.82 5.43 2.51
CA GLU A 185 17.54 6.25 3.50
C GLU A 185 17.46 5.62 4.90
N SER A 186 16.29 5.12 5.29
CA SER A 186 16.12 4.41 6.56
C SER A 186 16.95 3.13 6.63
N LEU A 187 16.97 2.33 5.55
CA LEU A 187 17.80 1.11 5.48
C LEU A 187 19.31 1.42 5.49
N GLU A 188 19.73 2.56 4.94
CA GLU A 188 21.11 3.04 5.01
C GLU A 188 21.52 3.56 6.40
N GLY A 189 20.62 3.50 7.39
CA GLY A 189 20.87 3.96 8.76
C GLY A 189 20.73 5.47 8.94
N LYS A 190 20.14 6.17 7.97
CA LYS A 190 19.86 7.61 8.05
C LYS A 190 18.42 7.83 8.51
N ARG A 191 18.05 9.09 8.71
CA ARG A 191 16.64 9.46 8.90
C ARG A 191 15.86 9.15 7.62
N GLY A 192 14.67 8.58 7.74
CA GLY A 192 13.76 8.27 6.62
C GLY A 192 13.16 9.50 5.96
N ILE A 193 14.01 10.34 5.38
CA ILE A 193 13.65 11.52 4.60
C ILE A 193 13.76 11.13 3.12
N PRO A 194 12.72 11.34 2.31
CA PRO A 194 12.77 11.00 0.88
C PRO A 194 13.92 11.70 0.15
N ARG A 195 14.35 11.15 -0.98
CA ARG A 195 15.36 11.75 -1.89
C ARG A 195 14.68 12.54 -3.00
N ILE A 196 15.32 13.61 -3.46
CA ILE A 196 14.84 14.33 -4.65
C ILE A 196 15.02 13.44 -5.87
N ARG A 197 14.05 13.50 -6.79
CA ARG A 197 14.14 12.88 -8.11
C ARG A 197 14.32 13.99 -9.15
N PRO A 198 15.26 13.88 -10.11
CA PRO A 198 16.31 12.85 -10.29
C PRO A 198 17.52 12.98 -9.34
N PRO A 199 18.35 11.92 -9.16
CA PRO A 199 18.32 10.62 -9.86
C PRO A 199 17.26 9.64 -9.30
N PHE A 200 16.76 8.75 -10.15
CA PHE A 200 15.80 7.71 -9.75
C PHE A 200 16.50 6.51 -9.08
N PRO A 201 15.82 5.78 -8.17
CA PRO A 201 16.38 4.62 -7.48
C PRO A 201 16.93 3.53 -8.41
N ALA A 202 16.28 3.33 -9.56
CA ALA A 202 16.69 2.36 -10.56
C ALA A 202 18.10 2.61 -11.14
N VAL A 203 18.63 3.84 -11.00
CA VAL A 203 19.99 4.20 -11.42
C VAL A 203 20.88 4.43 -10.18
N VAL A 204 20.39 5.18 -9.19
CA VAL A 204 21.12 5.51 -7.97
C VAL A 204 20.21 5.33 -6.75
N GLY A 205 20.31 4.16 -6.13
CA GLY A 205 19.54 3.76 -4.95
C GLY A 205 20.43 3.48 -3.73
N LEU A 206 20.27 2.31 -3.11
CA LEU A 206 20.97 1.88 -1.90
C LEU A 206 22.49 1.94 -2.08
N TRP A 207 23.17 2.67 -1.19
CA TRP A 207 24.61 2.95 -1.22
C TRP A 207 25.11 3.46 -2.59
N GLY A 208 24.19 4.12 -3.30
CA GLY A 208 24.37 4.63 -4.66
C GLY A 208 24.40 3.58 -5.77
N GLY A 209 24.06 2.32 -5.49
CA GLY A 209 23.89 1.26 -6.48
C GLY A 209 22.45 1.21 -7.04
N PRO A 210 22.23 0.73 -8.27
CA PRO A 210 20.90 0.58 -8.85
C PRO A 210 19.98 -0.25 -7.96
N THR A 211 18.81 0.26 -7.60
CA THR A 211 17.89 -0.42 -6.67
C THR A 211 16.48 -0.45 -7.22
N VAL A 212 15.86 -1.62 -7.12
CA VAL A 212 14.44 -1.80 -7.41
C VAL A 212 13.68 -2.01 -6.10
N ILE A 213 12.72 -1.14 -5.83
CA ILE A 213 11.83 -1.24 -4.69
C ILE A 213 10.46 -1.78 -5.15
N ASN A 214 9.99 -2.87 -4.56
CA ASN A 214 8.66 -3.44 -4.81
C ASN A 214 7.95 -3.76 -3.50
N ASN A 215 6.63 -3.58 -3.44
CA ASN A 215 5.82 -3.97 -2.29
C ASN A 215 5.74 -5.51 -2.16
N ALA A 216 5.56 -6.00 -0.93
CA ALA A 216 5.50 -7.44 -0.63
C ALA A 216 4.48 -8.20 -1.50
N GLU A 217 3.24 -7.71 -1.65
CA GLU A 217 2.25 -8.32 -2.55
C GLU A 217 2.73 -8.37 -4.00
N THR A 218 3.43 -7.34 -4.48
CA THR A 218 3.96 -7.34 -5.86
C THR A 218 4.94 -8.48 -6.06
N LEU A 219 5.84 -8.68 -5.10
CA LEU A 219 6.86 -9.74 -5.15
C LEU A 219 6.23 -11.12 -4.95
N ALA A 220 5.27 -11.26 -4.04
CA ALA A 220 4.54 -12.51 -3.82
C ALA A 220 3.70 -12.94 -5.04
N SER A 221 3.27 -12.01 -5.91
CA SER A 221 2.61 -12.37 -7.18
C SER A 221 3.57 -12.94 -8.23
N VAL A 222 4.87 -12.60 -8.18
CA VAL A 222 5.85 -12.95 -9.24
C VAL A 222 6.02 -14.47 -9.41
N PRO A 223 6.18 -15.29 -8.35
CA PRO A 223 6.30 -16.75 -8.50
C PRO A 223 5.15 -17.37 -9.29
N HIS A 224 3.92 -16.94 -9.04
CA HIS A 224 2.72 -17.44 -9.74
C HIS A 224 2.75 -17.07 -11.23
N ILE A 225 3.17 -15.85 -11.55
CA ILE A 225 3.33 -15.37 -12.93
C ILE A 225 4.37 -16.21 -13.68
N ILE A 226 5.52 -16.51 -13.05
CA ILE A 226 6.57 -17.34 -13.66
C ILE A 226 6.09 -18.76 -13.92
N LEU A 227 5.34 -19.36 -13.00
CA LEU A 227 4.85 -20.74 -13.15
C LEU A 227 3.75 -20.84 -14.22
N ALA A 228 2.71 -20.00 -14.12
CA ALA A 228 1.50 -20.11 -14.93
C ALA A 228 1.52 -19.30 -16.24
N GLY A 229 2.43 -18.33 -16.37
CA GLY A 229 2.59 -17.52 -17.58
C GLY A 229 1.90 -16.15 -17.52
N ALA A 230 2.32 -15.27 -18.42
CA ALA A 230 1.88 -13.87 -18.46
C ALA A 230 0.40 -13.73 -18.85
N GLU A 231 -0.03 -14.48 -19.86
CA GLU A 231 -1.39 -14.44 -20.41
C GLU A 231 -2.42 -14.90 -19.39
N TRP A 232 -2.10 -15.95 -18.62
CA TRP A 232 -2.94 -16.42 -17.52
C TRP A 232 -3.17 -15.31 -16.50
N TYR A 233 -2.09 -14.68 -16.02
CA TYR A 233 -2.20 -13.64 -15.00
C TYR A 233 -2.91 -12.38 -15.53
N ALA A 234 -2.61 -11.97 -16.77
CA ALA A 234 -3.26 -10.84 -17.42
C ALA A 234 -4.77 -11.07 -17.59
N GLY A 235 -5.19 -12.30 -17.88
CA GLY A 235 -6.60 -12.68 -18.04
C GLY A 235 -7.43 -12.64 -16.75
N LEU A 236 -6.81 -12.53 -15.57
CA LEU A 236 -7.52 -12.42 -14.29
C LEU A 236 -8.05 -11.01 -13.99
N GLY A 237 -7.62 -10.00 -14.75
CA GLY A 237 -7.93 -8.59 -14.49
C GLY A 237 -8.45 -7.84 -15.72
N THR A 238 -8.60 -6.52 -15.58
CA THR A 238 -9.02 -5.65 -16.69
C THR A 238 -7.83 -5.28 -17.60
N PRO A 239 -8.06 -4.81 -18.84
CA PRO A 239 -6.98 -4.42 -19.74
C PRO A 239 -6.00 -3.45 -19.07
N LYS A 240 -4.69 -3.73 -19.19
CA LYS A 240 -3.58 -3.03 -18.51
C LYS A 240 -3.49 -3.20 -16.99
N ASN A 241 -4.44 -3.87 -16.36
CA ASN A 241 -4.51 -4.07 -14.92
C ASN A 241 -4.62 -5.58 -14.62
N GLY A 242 -3.55 -6.32 -14.90
CA GLY A 242 -3.54 -7.78 -14.77
C GLY A 242 -3.56 -8.27 -13.32
N GLY A 243 -4.05 -9.50 -13.15
CA GLY A 243 -4.00 -10.25 -11.90
C GLY A 243 -5.13 -9.99 -10.92
N THR A 244 -4.86 -10.37 -9.68
CA THR A 244 -5.74 -10.19 -8.53
C THR A 244 -5.19 -9.10 -7.61
N ARG A 245 -5.97 -8.78 -6.56
CA ARG A 245 -5.63 -7.82 -5.52
C ARG A 245 -6.16 -8.31 -4.17
N LEU A 246 -5.33 -8.18 -3.14
CA LEU A 246 -5.75 -8.34 -1.75
C LEU A 246 -6.43 -7.05 -1.28
N PHE A 247 -7.76 -7.01 -1.32
CA PHE A 247 -8.54 -5.87 -0.84
C PHE A 247 -8.77 -5.98 0.65
N CYS A 248 -8.42 -4.93 1.40
CA CYS A 248 -8.66 -4.85 2.84
C CYS A 248 -9.96 -4.09 3.07
N LEU A 249 -11.05 -4.81 3.31
CA LEU A 249 -12.37 -4.23 3.56
C LEU A 249 -12.55 -3.94 5.05
N SER A 250 -12.77 -2.67 5.39
CA SER A 250 -12.82 -2.18 6.77
C SER A 250 -13.85 -1.05 6.95
N GLY A 251 -14.06 -0.61 8.18
CA GLY A 251 -15.04 0.42 8.52
C GLY A 251 -16.42 -0.16 8.83
N HIS A 252 -17.47 0.55 8.44
CA HIS A 252 -18.87 0.21 8.69
C HIS A 252 -19.38 -0.82 7.67
N VAL A 253 -18.94 -2.06 7.84
CA VAL A 253 -19.28 -3.21 6.98
C VAL A 253 -19.49 -4.44 7.84
N GLU A 254 -20.47 -5.29 7.50
CA GLU A 254 -20.85 -6.46 8.31
C GLU A 254 -19.71 -7.51 8.40
N ARG A 255 -18.96 -7.69 7.32
CA ARG A 255 -17.88 -8.68 7.21
C ARG A 255 -16.58 -8.01 6.79
N PRO A 256 -15.89 -7.31 7.70
CA PRO A 256 -14.57 -6.76 7.41
C PRO A 256 -13.54 -7.90 7.30
N GLY A 257 -12.53 -7.72 6.46
CA GLY A 257 -11.51 -8.73 6.23
C GLY A 257 -10.66 -8.44 4.99
N VAL A 258 -9.76 -9.36 4.67
CA VAL A 258 -8.96 -9.28 3.45
C VAL A 258 -9.46 -10.31 2.45
N TYR A 259 -9.89 -9.86 1.29
CA TYR A 259 -10.44 -10.69 0.22
C TYR A 259 -9.53 -10.61 -1.01
N GLU A 260 -9.17 -11.76 -1.59
CA GLU A 260 -8.45 -11.77 -2.86
C GLU A 260 -9.42 -11.80 -4.04
N LEU A 261 -9.61 -10.64 -4.68
CA LEU A 261 -10.56 -10.46 -5.77
C LEU A 261 -9.83 -10.12 -7.07
N PRO A 262 -10.41 -10.43 -8.24
CA PRO A 262 -9.84 -10.06 -9.53
C PRO A 262 -9.73 -8.53 -9.66
N MET A 263 -8.71 -8.07 -10.37
CA MET A 263 -8.55 -6.64 -10.62
C MET A 263 -9.72 -6.12 -11.47
N GLY A 264 -10.29 -4.98 -11.10
CA GLY A 264 -11.50 -4.43 -11.74
C GLY A 264 -12.82 -4.97 -11.17
N TYR A 265 -12.79 -5.74 -10.08
CA TYR A 265 -14.00 -6.13 -9.36
C TYR A 265 -14.81 -4.89 -8.93
N ASN A 266 -16.14 -4.96 -9.00
CA ASN A 266 -17.00 -3.80 -8.74
C ASN A 266 -17.03 -3.44 -7.24
N LEU A 267 -16.83 -2.15 -6.90
CA LEU A 267 -16.77 -1.69 -5.52
C LEU A 267 -18.10 -1.85 -4.77
N LYS A 268 -19.22 -1.52 -5.41
CA LYS A 268 -20.56 -1.72 -4.83
C LYS A 268 -20.82 -3.19 -4.52
N LYS A 269 -20.51 -4.07 -5.48
CA LYS A 269 -20.58 -5.52 -5.29
C LYS A 269 -19.72 -5.98 -4.12
N MET A 270 -18.49 -5.47 -4.01
CA MET A 270 -17.58 -5.78 -2.91
C MET A 270 -18.16 -5.40 -1.55
N ILE A 271 -18.80 -4.24 -1.42
CA ILE A 271 -19.35 -3.79 -0.14
C ILE A 271 -20.59 -4.60 0.24
N TYR A 272 -21.54 -4.77 -0.69
CA TYR A 272 -22.85 -5.35 -0.37
C TYR A 272 -22.88 -6.87 -0.42
N GLU A 273 -22.20 -7.50 -1.40
CA GLU A 273 -22.22 -8.96 -1.54
C GLU A 273 -21.09 -9.60 -0.74
N VAL A 274 -19.83 -9.12 -0.92
CA VAL A 274 -18.67 -9.70 -0.23
C VAL A 274 -18.63 -9.27 1.23
N GLY A 275 -18.78 -7.98 1.49
CA GLY A 275 -18.79 -7.37 2.82
C GLY A 275 -20.09 -7.56 3.60
N GLY A 276 -21.15 -8.07 2.98
CA GLY A 276 -22.46 -8.26 3.62
C GLY A 276 -23.26 -6.98 3.88
N GLY A 277 -22.84 -5.85 3.31
CA GLY A 277 -23.54 -4.57 3.44
C GLY A 277 -23.19 -3.76 4.69
N ILE A 278 -23.99 -2.72 4.94
CA ILE A 278 -23.77 -1.78 6.04
C ILE A 278 -24.45 -2.27 7.32
N PRO A 279 -23.76 -2.24 8.47
CA PRO A 279 -24.31 -2.77 9.71
C PRO A 279 -25.60 -2.11 10.17
N ASN A 280 -26.46 -2.90 10.83
CA ASN A 280 -27.71 -2.44 11.44
C ASN A 280 -28.72 -1.80 10.46
N GLY A 281 -28.65 -2.14 9.17
CA GLY A 281 -29.55 -1.59 8.15
C GLY A 281 -29.36 -0.09 7.88
N ARG A 282 -28.22 0.48 8.28
CA ARG A 282 -27.88 1.89 8.05
C ARG A 282 -27.56 2.16 6.59
N THR A 283 -27.56 3.43 6.21
CA THR A 283 -27.21 3.84 4.86
C THR A 283 -25.71 4.12 4.69
N LEU A 284 -25.20 3.83 3.49
CA LEU A 284 -23.83 4.17 3.11
C LEU A 284 -23.72 5.69 2.92
N LYS A 285 -22.70 6.31 3.54
CA LYS A 285 -22.37 7.72 3.34
C LYS A 285 -21.28 7.92 2.30
N GLY A 286 -20.20 7.15 2.41
CA GLY A 286 -19.06 7.26 1.52
C GLY A 286 -18.02 6.17 1.73
N VAL A 287 -17.10 6.07 0.79
CA VAL A 287 -16.09 5.01 0.75
C VAL A 287 -14.75 5.59 0.36
N VAL A 288 -13.70 5.27 1.11
CA VAL A 288 -12.32 5.50 0.69
C VAL A 288 -11.86 4.22 -0.01
N PRO A 289 -11.69 4.21 -1.36
CA PRO A 289 -11.55 2.95 -2.10
C PRO A 289 -10.16 2.31 -2.01
N GLY A 290 -9.10 3.10 -1.81
CA GLY A 290 -7.74 2.57 -1.93
C GLY A 290 -6.89 2.56 -0.67
N GLY A 291 -7.18 3.43 0.27
CA GLY A 291 -6.36 3.72 1.45
C GLY A 291 -6.53 5.19 1.80
N SER A 292 -6.07 5.63 2.97
CA SER A 292 -6.33 7.00 3.43
C SER A 292 -5.82 8.09 2.48
N SER A 293 -4.88 7.77 1.59
CA SER A 293 -4.32 8.70 0.60
C SER A 293 -5.27 9.00 -0.56
N THR A 294 -6.37 8.24 -0.66
CA THR A 294 -7.25 8.26 -1.82
C THR A 294 -8.48 9.15 -1.57
N PRO A 295 -8.93 9.95 -2.57
CA PRO A 295 -10.16 10.72 -2.47
C PRO A 295 -11.37 9.86 -2.11
N ILE A 296 -12.15 10.29 -1.11
CA ILE A 296 -13.43 9.65 -0.77
C ILE A 296 -14.39 9.66 -1.97
N MET A 297 -15.18 8.60 -2.10
CA MET A 297 -16.29 8.45 -3.04
C MET A 297 -17.62 8.54 -2.28
N THR A 298 -18.63 9.19 -2.84
CA THR A 298 -19.99 9.19 -2.30
C THR A 298 -20.70 7.88 -2.60
N ALA A 299 -21.81 7.60 -1.92
CA ALA A 299 -22.61 6.39 -2.13
C ALA A 299 -23.11 6.21 -3.58
N ASP A 300 -23.23 7.28 -4.37
CA ASP A 300 -23.68 7.21 -5.77
C ASP A 300 -22.53 6.92 -6.75
N GLU A 301 -21.27 7.04 -6.32
CA GLU A 301 -20.09 6.89 -7.18
C GLU A 301 -19.49 5.48 -7.13
N ILE A 302 -19.97 4.59 -6.26
CA ILE A 302 -19.35 3.28 -5.98
C ILE A 302 -19.67 2.19 -6.99
N ASP A 303 -20.56 2.42 -7.96
CA ASP A 303 -20.81 1.46 -9.04
C ASP A 303 -19.70 1.56 -10.10
N VAL A 304 -18.50 1.16 -9.68
CA VAL A 304 -17.24 1.38 -10.40
C VAL A 304 -16.33 0.17 -10.28
N ALA A 305 -15.54 -0.11 -11.32
CA ALA A 305 -14.52 -1.15 -11.30
C ALA A 305 -13.31 -0.72 -10.45
N MET A 306 -12.87 -1.60 -9.55
CA MET A 306 -11.69 -1.42 -8.69
C MET A 306 -10.41 -1.74 -9.44
N ASP A 307 -10.07 -0.90 -10.42
CA ASP A 307 -8.76 -0.87 -11.07
C ASP A 307 -8.18 0.54 -11.09
N PHE A 308 -6.87 0.63 -11.36
CA PHE A 308 -6.14 1.90 -11.29
C PHE A 308 -6.66 2.95 -12.27
N ASP A 309 -7.10 2.55 -13.46
CA ASP A 309 -7.45 3.48 -14.53
C ASP A 309 -8.90 3.98 -14.37
N THR A 310 -9.81 3.10 -13.95
CA THR A 310 -11.22 3.42 -13.76
C THR A 310 -11.42 4.33 -12.55
N LEU A 311 -10.77 4.05 -11.42
CA LEU A 311 -10.86 4.92 -10.24
C LEU A 311 -10.25 6.30 -10.48
N MET A 312 -9.15 6.37 -11.24
CA MET A 312 -8.56 7.65 -11.65
C MET A 312 -9.55 8.50 -12.45
N LYS A 313 -10.28 7.89 -13.39
CA LYS A 313 -11.33 8.57 -14.16
C LYS A 313 -12.51 9.00 -13.29
N ALA A 314 -12.81 8.26 -12.23
CA ALA A 314 -13.84 8.58 -11.24
C ALA A 314 -13.39 9.67 -10.23
N GLY A 315 -12.20 10.25 -10.39
CA GLY A 315 -11.68 11.29 -9.49
C GLY A 315 -11.19 10.77 -8.15
N SER A 316 -10.90 9.48 -8.05
CA SER A 316 -10.23 8.83 -6.91
C SER A 316 -9.04 8.00 -7.40
N MET A 317 -8.56 7.03 -6.63
CA MET A 317 -7.47 6.13 -7.00
C MET A 317 -7.53 4.83 -6.20
N LEU A 318 -6.92 3.77 -6.74
CA LEU A 318 -6.92 2.44 -6.12
C LEU A 318 -5.97 2.30 -4.92
N GLY A 319 -4.92 3.13 -4.83
CA GLY A 319 -3.97 3.11 -3.72
C GLY A 319 -3.47 1.70 -3.36
N SER A 320 -3.44 1.40 -2.07
CA SER A 320 -3.00 0.12 -1.51
C SER A 320 -4.11 -0.95 -1.44
N GLY A 321 -5.35 -0.65 -1.87
CA GLY A 321 -6.50 -1.55 -1.77
C GLY A 321 -7.15 -1.60 -0.39
N GLY A 322 -6.84 -0.65 0.50
CA GLY A 322 -7.47 -0.46 1.79
C GLY A 322 -8.81 0.25 1.70
N VAL A 323 -9.89 -0.50 1.54
CA VAL A 323 -11.25 0.02 1.44
C VAL A 323 -11.77 0.36 2.83
N VAL A 324 -12.16 1.61 3.05
CA VAL A 324 -12.78 2.09 4.31
C VAL A 324 -14.21 2.54 4.03
N VAL A 325 -15.19 1.81 4.56
CA VAL A 325 -16.62 2.08 4.40
C VAL A 325 -17.13 2.98 5.53
N LEU A 326 -17.85 4.05 5.19
CA LEU A 326 -18.43 5.00 6.13
C LEU A 326 -19.95 4.98 6.02
N ASP A 327 -20.65 4.80 7.15
CA ASP A 327 -22.11 4.90 7.23
C ASP A 327 -22.57 6.34 7.52
N GLU A 328 -23.89 6.53 7.52
CA GLU A 328 -24.54 7.83 7.79
C GLU A 328 -24.20 8.44 9.16
N THR A 329 -23.73 7.65 10.13
CA THR A 329 -23.41 8.12 11.49
C THR A 329 -22.03 8.78 11.59
N THR A 330 -21.21 8.67 10.55
CA THR A 330 -19.84 9.23 10.56
C THR A 330 -19.84 10.73 10.22
N CYS A 331 -19.32 11.58 11.11
CA CYS A 331 -19.02 12.97 10.79
C CYS A 331 -17.82 13.09 9.84
N ILE A 332 -17.99 13.66 8.64
CA ILE A 332 -16.89 13.80 7.68
C ILE A 332 -15.86 14.83 8.14
N VAL A 333 -16.25 15.86 8.89
CA VAL A 333 -15.30 16.83 9.47
C VAL A 333 -14.38 16.14 10.47
N LYS A 334 -14.93 15.26 11.33
CA LYS A 334 -14.14 14.45 12.28
C LYS A 334 -13.25 13.45 11.57
N PHE A 335 -13.76 12.82 10.52
CA PHE A 335 -12.98 11.90 9.69
C PHE A 335 -11.81 12.62 9.01
N ALA A 336 -12.05 13.79 8.40
CA ALA A 336 -11.02 14.64 7.83
C ALA A 336 -9.97 15.07 8.88
N LEU A 337 -10.40 15.45 10.08
CA LEU A 337 -9.51 15.77 11.19
C LEU A 337 -8.64 14.57 11.58
N ARG A 338 -9.21 13.37 11.70
CA ARG A 338 -8.44 12.17 12.06
C ARG A 338 -7.41 11.82 10.98
N THR A 339 -7.81 11.89 9.71
CA THR A 339 -6.93 11.67 8.55
C THR A 339 -5.79 12.69 8.53
N MET A 340 -6.07 13.97 8.73
CA MET A 340 -5.04 15.01 8.76
C MET A 340 -4.12 14.89 9.98
N LYS A 341 -4.64 14.50 11.15
CA LYS A 341 -3.81 14.18 12.33
C LYS A 341 -2.81 13.06 12.03
N PHE A 342 -3.21 12.04 11.26
CA PHE A 342 -2.30 10.98 10.83
C PHE A 342 -1.20 11.55 9.93
N TYR A 343 -1.54 12.22 8.83
CA TYR A 343 -0.53 12.77 7.91
C TYR A 343 0.41 13.80 8.55
N GLN A 344 -0.11 14.63 9.45
CA GLN A 344 0.73 15.57 10.20
C GLN A 344 1.70 14.85 11.13
N HIS A 345 1.26 13.78 11.81
CA HIS A 345 2.11 12.99 12.69
C HIS A 345 3.19 12.24 11.93
N GLU A 346 2.83 11.69 10.77
CA GLU A 346 3.68 10.83 9.96
C GLU A 346 4.57 11.59 8.95
N SER A 347 4.40 12.90 8.83
CA SER A 347 5.27 13.72 7.98
C SER A 347 6.70 13.72 8.51
N CYS A 348 7.70 13.43 7.67
CA CYS A 348 9.12 13.57 8.06
C CYS A 348 9.54 15.01 8.37
N GLY A 349 8.72 16.00 8.02
CA GLY A 349 8.98 17.42 8.27
C GLY A 349 10.02 18.06 7.34
N TRP A 350 10.43 17.41 6.25
CA TRP A 350 11.47 17.95 5.38
C TRP A 350 11.00 19.17 4.56
N CYS A 351 9.96 18.99 3.75
CA CYS A 351 9.48 20.06 2.87
C CYS A 351 8.46 20.97 3.57
N ILE A 352 8.64 22.29 3.41
CA ILE A 352 7.81 23.33 4.04
C ILE A 352 6.33 23.16 3.70
N PRO A 353 5.91 22.94 2.43
CA PRO A 353 4.50 22.83 2.11
C PRO A 353 3.82 21.66 2.83
N CYS A 354 4.50 20.53 2.99
CA CYS A 354 3.97 19.40 3.76
C CYS A 354 3.99 19.68 5.27
N ARG A 355 5.16 20.06 5.81
CA ARG A 355 5.37 20.21 7.26
C ARG A 355 4.42 21.25 7.85
N GLU A 356 4.39 22.44 7.27
CA GLU A 356 3.57 23.54 7.77
C GLU A 356 2.12 23.41 7.30
N GLY A 357 1.89 22.93 6.07
CA GLY A 357 0.55 22.79 5.50
C GLY A 357 -0.30 21.77 6.25
N THR A 358 0.24 20.59 6.54
CA THR A 358 -0.49 19.56 7.33
C THR A 358 -0.78 20.02 8.75
N ASP A 359 0.14 20.72 9.41
CA ASP A 359 -0.09 21.27 10.75
C ASP A 359 -1.16 22.37 10.76
N TRP A 360 -1.15 23.25 9.76
CA TRP A 360 -2.17 24.29 9.63
C TRP A 360 -3.55 23.69 9.32
N LEU A 361 -3.64 22.70 8.42
CA LEU A 361 -4.88 21.97 8.17
C LEU A 361 -5.39 21.26 9.44
N LYS A 362 -4.52 20.59 10.19
CA LYS A 362 -4.87 19.95 11.47
C LYS A 362 -5.42 20.96 12.48
N LYS A 363 -4.74 22.09 12.68
CA LYS A 363 -5.16 23.15 13.61
C LYS A 363 -6.51 23.74 13.20
N THR A 364 -6.69 23.98 11.90
CA THR A 364 -7.94 24.51 11.36
C THR A 364 -9.09 23.51 11.55
N LEU A 365 -8.91 22.24 11.16
CA LEU A 365 -9.90 21.19 11.36
C LEU A 365 -10.21 20.94 12.85
N THR A 366 -9.22 21.05 13.74
CA THR A 366 -9.42 20.90 15.19
C THR A 366 -10.35 22.00 15.72
N ARG A 367 -10.04 23.27 15.39
CA ARG A 367 -10.89 24.41 15.74
C ARG A 367 -12.28 24.28 15.10
N PHE A 368 -12.33 23.87 13.84
CA PHE A 368 -13.56 23.76 13.07
C PHE A 368 -14.50 22.69 13.66
N HIS A 369 -13.98 21.51 13.97
CA HIS A 369 -14.74 20.43 14.63
C HIS A 369 -15.24 20.82 16.03
N ALA A 370 -14.48 21.64 16.77
CA ALA A 370 -14.86 22.13 18.10
C ALA A 370 -15.92 23.27 18.08
N GLY A 371 -16.52 23.57 16.92
CA GLY A 371 -17.54 24.62 16.76
C GLY A 371 -16.95 26.02 16.52
N GLY A 372 -15.63 26.18 16.48
CA GLY A 372 -14.95 27.45 16.22
C GLY A 372 -14.75 27.78 14.73
N GLY A 373 -15.42 27.06 13.82
CA GLY A 373 -15.27 27.20 12.37
C GLY A 373 -15.87 28.50 11.82
N LEU A 374 -15.18 29.13 10.87
CA LEU A 374 -15.66 30.27 10.10
C LEU A 374 -15.99 29.84 8.67
N LYS A 375 -16.96 30.49 8.03
CA LYS A 375 -17.33 30.19 6.64
C LYS A 375 -16.14 30.20 5.67
N LYS A 376 -15.22 31.15 5.84
CA LYS A 376 -13.99 31.27 5.04
C LYS A 376 -13.02 30.10 5.24
N ASP A 377 -13.09 29.39 6.36
CA ASP A 377 -12.16 28.30 6.64
C ASP A 377 -12.37 27.13 5.69
N ILE A 378 -13.59 26.89 5.21
CA ILE A 378 -13.91 25.84 4.23
C ILE A 378 -13.09 26.06 2.95
N ASP A 379 -13.14 27.28 2.40
CA ASP A 379 -12.42 27.63 1.18
C ASP A 379 -10.91 27.74 1.43
N ASN A 380 -10.49 28.24 2.60
CA ASN A 380 -9.07 28.30 2.95
C ASN A 380 -8.43 26.92 3.10
N MET A 381 -9.12 25.94 3.68
CA MET A 381 -8.62 24.56 3.79
C MET A 381 -8.47 23.91 2.40
N TYR A 382 -9.43 24.15 1.51
CA TYR A 382 -9.34 23.70 0.12
C TYR A 382 -8.16 24.37 -0.59
N TYR A 383 -8.06 25.69 -0.50
CA TYR A 383 -6.97 26.47 -1.11
C TYR A 383 -5.60 26.04 -0.59
N LEU A 384 -5.44 25.85 0.72
CA LEU A 384 -4.18 25.39 1.30
C LEU A 384 -3.82 23.99 0.78
N SER A 385 -4.79 23.07 0.69
CA SER A 385 -4.57 21.73 0.15
C SER A 385 -4.14 21.78 -1.32
N GLU A 386 -4.78 22.61 -2.14
CA GLU A 386 -4.39 22.83 -3.54
C GLU A 386 -2.97 23.40 -3.66
N ASN A 387 -2.55 24.25 -2.71
CA ASN A 387 -1.20 24.80 -2.71
C ASN A 387 -0.12 23.80 -2.24
N MET A 388 -0.50 22.73 -1.56
CA MET A 388 0.40 21.62 -1.21
C MET A 388 0.58 20.66 -2.40
N LEU A 389 -0.49 20.44 -3.15
CA LEU A 389 -0.55 19.46 -4.24
C LEU A 389 0.53 19.70 -5.30
N GLY A 390 1.36 18.69 -5.56
CA GLY A 390 2.42 18.72 -6.57
C GLY A 390 3.59 19.64 -6.22
N ARG A 391 3.64 20.21 -5.01
CA ARG A 391 4.70 21.11 -4.54
C ARG A 391 5.49 20.56 -3.36
N THR A 392 5.28 19.29 -3.03
CA THR A 392 6.03 18.58 -2.00
C THR A 392 7.13 17.70 -2.59
N PHE A 393 8.08 17.34 -1.74
CA PHE A 393 9.25 16.57 -2.16
C PHE A 393 8.92 15.11 -2.48
N CYS A 394 7.95 14.55 -1.76
CA CYS A 394 7.40 13.22 -1.93
C CYS A 394 5.86 13.27 -2.05
N PRO A 395 5.22 12.15 -2.43
CA PRO A 395 3.77 12.08 -2.56
C PRO A 395 2.97 12.16 -1.24
N LEU A 396 3.60 12.19 -0.05
CA LEU A 396 2.85 12.31 1.21
C LEU A 396 2.04 13.62 1.27
N GLY A 397 2.59 14.71 0.72
CA GLY A 397 1.86 15.97 0.61
C GLY A 397 0.57 15.84 -0.18
N ASP A 398 0.64 15.15 -1.32
CA ASP A 398 -0.51 14.87 -2.17
C ASP A 398 -1.50 13.93 -1.46
N ALA A 399 -0.99 12.92 -0.74
CA ALA A 399 -1.79 11.99 0.06
C ALA A 399 -2.53 12.69 1.21
N ALA A 400 -2.02 13.81 1.74
CA ALA A 400 -2.72 14.63 2.72
C ALA A 400 -3.72 15.60 2.06
N ALA A 401 -3.35 16.18 0.92
CA ALA A 401 -4.11 17.21 0.23
C ALA A 401 -5.34 16.65 -0.51
N MET A 402 -5.17 15.59 -1.31
CA MET A 402 -6.22 15.06 -2.17
C MET A 402 -7.46 14.58 -1.38
N PRO A 403 -7.34 13.81 -0.27
CA PRO A 403 -8.49 13.43 0.54
C PRO A 403 -9.16 14.65 1.17
N THR A 404 -8.38 15.62 1.67
CA THR A 404 -8.90 16.84 2.28
C THR A 404 -9.75 17.65 1.29
N MET A 405 -9.26 17.82 0.06
CA MET A 405 -10.01 18.46 -1.02
C MET A 405 -11.31 17.69 -1.33
N ALA A 406 -11.26 16.36 -1.34
CA ALA A 406 -12.42 15.51 -1.61
C ALA A 406 -13.47 15.59 -0.50
N PHE A 407 -13.08 15.57 0.77
CA PHE A 407 -13.99 15.75 1.90
C PHE A 407 -14.75 17.07 1.79
N ILE A 408 -14.04 18.17 1.52
CA ILE A 408 -14.65 19.50 1.39
C ILE A 408 -15.56 19.58 0.17
N LYS A 409 -15.11 19.09 -0.99
CA LYS A 409 -15.88 19.19 -2.25
C LYS A 409 -17.15 18.35 -2.21
N LYS A 410 -17.07 17.11 -1.72
CA LYS A 410 -18.17 16.14 -1.78
C LYS A 410 -19.12 16.24 -0.59
N PHE A 411 -18.64 16.69 0.56
CA PHE A 411 -19.42 16.81 1.79
C PHE A 411 -19.48 18.24 2.31
N ARG A 412 -19.44 19.25 1.42
CA ARG A 412 -19.43 20.68 1.79
C ARG A 412 -20.54 21.05 2.76
N LYS A 413 -21.74 20.50 2.56
CA LYS A 413 -22.89 20.72 3.43
C LYS A 413 -22.60 20.34 4.88
N GLU A 414 -21.93 19.20 5.12
CA GLU A 414 -21.56 18.80 6.49
C GLU A 414 -20.56 19.78 7.12
N PHE A 415 -19.67 20.40 6.35
CA PHE A 415 -18.80 21.47 6.86
C PHE A 415 -19.60 22.74 7.18
N GLU A 416 -20.58 23.09 6.35
CA GLU A 416 -21.48 24.23 6.60
C GLU A 416 -22.34 24.02 7.84
N ASP A 417 -22.76 22.78 8.12
CA ASP A 417 -23.56 22.42 9.30
C ASP A 417 -22.78 22.56 10.63
N HIS A 418 -21.44 22.59 10.59
CA HIS A 418 -20.56 22.85 11.75
C HIS A 418 -20.30 24.34 12.02
N LEU A 419 -20.85 25.24 11.20
CA LEU A 419 -20.71 26.67 11.44
C LEU A 419 -21.62 27.14 12.59
N GLU A 420 -21.48 28.41 12.97
CA GLU A 420 -22.33 29.10 13.96
C GLU A 420 -22.21 28.57 15.41
N GLY A 421 -21.06 27.98 15.78
CA GLY A 421 -20.83 27.51 17.15
C GLY A 421 -21.60 26.24 17.50
N ARG A 422 -22.20 25.57 16.51
CA ARG A 422 -22.94 24.33 16.73
C ARG A 422 -21.94 23.19 17.01
N PRO A 423 -22.19 22.35 18.04
CA PRO A 423 -21.40 21.14 18.23
C PRO A 423 -21.56 20.21 17.03
N CYS A 424 -20.62 19.28 16.86
CA CYS A 424 -20.70 18.26 15.83
C CYS A 424 -22.08 17.57 15.87
N PRO A 425 -22.88 17.61 14.78
CA PRO A 425 -24.25 17.10 14.79
C PRO A 425 -24.32 15.57 14.90
N PHE A 426 -23.18 14.89 14.80
CA PHE A 426 -23.04 13.44 14.92
C PHE A 426 -22.47 13.00 16.27
N GLU A 427 -22.09 13.93 17.15
CA GLU A 427 -21.64 13.61 18.50
C GLU A 427 -22.75 13.89 19.52
N GLU A 428 -22.79 13.07 20.58
CA GLU A 428 -23.67 13.35 21.71
C GLU A 428 -23.26 14.69 22.36
N GLN A 429 -24.27 15.47 22.77
CA GLN A 429 -24.04 16.78 23.40
C GLN A 429 -23.11 16.63 24.62
N GLY A 430 -21.95 17.32 24.57
CA GLY A 430 -20.96 17.32 25.65
C GLY A 430 -19.63 16.62 25.35
N ALA A 431 -19.46 16.00 24.16
CA ALA A 431 -18.21 15.35 23.76
C ALA A 431 -17.07 16.30 23.33
N VAL A 432 -17.30 17.62 23.36
CA VAL A 432 -16.28 18.60 22.98
C VAL A 432 -15.27 18.72 24.12
N GLU A 433 -14.08 18.13 23.95
CA GLU A 433 -12.90 18.48 24.74
C GLU A 433 -12.75 20.00 24.67
N GLN A 434 -12.95 20.69 25.80
CA GLN A 434 -12.67 22.12 25.91
C GLN A 434 -11.21 22.33 25.52
N LEU A 435 -10.98 22.93 24.35
CA LEU A 435 -9.66 23.40 24.00
C LEU A 435 -9.24 24.40 25.08
N PRO A 436 -8.08 24.24 25.73
CA PRO A 436 -7.58 25.27 26.63
C PRO A 436 -7.46 26.55 25.82
N VAL A 437 -8.35 27.49 26.09
CA VAL A 437 -8.22 28.86 25.60
C VAL A 437 -6.96 29.38 26.28
N LEU A 438 -5.88 29.53 25.52
CA LEU A 438 -4.71 30.27 25.99
C LEU A 438 -5.20 31.67 26.32
N ALA A 439 -5.28 31.96 27.62
CA ALA A 439 -5.64 33.26 28.18
C ALA A 439 -4.56 34.31 27.91
#